data_AF-A0A395T7P2-F1
#
_entry.id   AF-A0A395T7P2-F1
#
_cell.length_a   1.000
_cell.length_b   1.000
_cell.length_c   1.000
_cell.angle_alpha   90.00
_cell.angle_beta   90.00
_cell.angle_gamma   90.00
#
_symmetry.space_group_name_H-M   'P 1'
#
loop_
_entity.id
_entity.type
_entity.pdbx_description
1 polymer ?
#
loop_
_entity_poly.entity_id
_entity_poly.type
_entity_poly.pdbx_seq_one_letter_code
_entity_poly.pdbx_strand_id
1 'polypeptide(L)'
;MAPLINTMPLLGPLVGLSTWTFAIEGLLYARRTPALSKYGVTFDPATAKKQKAEKLPPFVQWPADNYNNLLEQPTQFYAVMLALTLLGVKDKTTVRLAWAYVGLRVLHSTIHVTVNHLVSRFSAFATSSFVLFGLTAKAAWELFM
;
A
#
# COMPACT_ATOMS: atom_id res chain seq x y z
N MET A 1 3.04 -25.95 -18.12
CA MET A 1 2.18 -25.67 -16.94
C MET A 1 1.50 -24.33 -17.15
N ALA A 2 0.19 -24.22 -16.92
CA ALA A 2 -0.46 -22.90 -16.92
C ALA A 2 0.14 -22.04 -15.79
N PRO A 3 0.35 -20.73 -15.99
CA PRO A 3 0.88 -19.86 -14.95
C PRO A 3 -0.02 -19.90 -13.71
N LEU A 4 0.58 -19.83 -12.52
CA LEU A 4 -0.11 -19.94 -11.22
C LEU A 4 -1.26 -18.93 -11.06
N ILE A 5 -1.25 -17.82 -11.81
CA ILE A 5 -2.35 -16.85 -11.83
C ILE A 5 -3.68 -17.45 -12.34
N ASN A 6 -3.64 -18.55 -13.10
CA ASN A 6 -4.84 -19.23 -13.58
C ASN A 6 -5.42 -20.19 -12.54
N THR A 7 -4.61 -20.69 -11.61
CA THR A 7 -5.03 -21.65 -10.57
C THR A 7 -5.22 -20.99 -9.20
N MET A 8 -4.47 -19.93 -8.91
CA MET A 8 -4.47 -19.15 -7.67
C MET A 8 -4.55 -17.65 -8.01
N PRO A 9 -5.69 -17.17 -8.53
CA PRO A 9 -5.79 -15.83 -9.12
C PRO A 9 -5.59 -14.68 -8.12
N LEU A 10 -5.79 -14.93 -6.82
CA LEU A 10 -5.62 -13.93 -5.76
C LEU A 10 -4.15 -13.64 -5.42
N LEU A 11 -3.20 -14.50 -5.84
CA LEU A 11 -1.77 -14.21 -5.72
C LEU A 11 -1.35 -13.04 -6.62
N GLY A 12 -2.05 -12.80 -7.74
CA GLY A 12 -1.79 -11.66 -8.62
C GLY A 12 -1.92 -10.31 -7.91
N PRO A 13 -3.10 -9.98 -7.35
CA PRO A 13 -3.30 -8.78 -6.54
C PRO A 13 -2.34 -8.66 -5.35
N LEU A 14 -2.06 -9.78 -4.66
CA LEU A 14 -1.11 -9.83 -3.54
C LEU A 14 0.29 -9.37 -3.97
N VAL A 15 0.83 -9.98 -5.03
CA VAL A 15 2.15 -9.62 -5.55
C VAL A 15 2.12 -8.20 -6.12
N GLY A 16 1.06 -7.82 -6.83
CA GLY A 16 0.91 -6.49 -7.41
C GLY A 16 1.00 -5.37 -6.38
N LEU A 17 0.34 -5.51 -5.22
CA LEU A 17 0.44 -4.51 -4.16
C LEU A 17 1.82 -4.49 -3.50
N SER A 18 2.44 -5.66 -3.31
CA SER A 18 3.80 -5.75 -2.78
C SER A 18 4.82 -5.07 -3.70
N THR A 19 4.71 -5.29 -5.01
CA THR A 19 5.50 -4.58 -6.02
C THR A 19 5.28 -3.08 -5.97
N TRP A 20 4.03 -2.62 -5.79
CA TRP A 20 3.75 -1.20 -5.64
C TRP A 20 4.37 -0.60 -4.37
N THR A 21 4.36 -1.33 -3.26
CA THR A 21 5.03 -0.90 -2.02
C THR A 21 6.54 -0.69 -2.24
N PHE A 22 7.22 -1.60 -2.95
CA PHE A 22 8.62 -1.41 -3.34
C PHE A 22 8.83 -0.22 -4.28
N ALA A 23 7.89 0.04 -5.19
CA ALA A 23 7.98 1.23 -6.06
C ALA A 23 7.92 2.54 -5.25
N ILE A 24 7.04 2.62 -4.25
CA ILE A 24 6.98 3.77 -3.32
C ILE A 24 8.23 3.84 -2.44
N GLU A 25 8.77 2.70 -1.99
CA GLU A 25 10.04 2.68 -1.26
C GLU A 25 11.22 3.21 -2.12
N GLY A 26 11.29 2.78 -3.38
CA GLY A 26 12.26 3.31 -4.34
C GLY A 26 12.13 4.82 -4.52
N LEU A 27 10.90 5.32 -4.65
CA LEU A 27 10.61 6.75 -4.74
C LEU A 27 11.03 7.51 -3.47
N LEU A 28 10.79 6.92 -2.30
CA LEU A 28 11.26 7.44 -1.02
C LEU A 28 12.78 7.63 -1.01
N TYR A 29 13.55 6.61 -1.37
CA TYR A 29 15.01 6.73 -1.42
C TYR A 29 15.47 7.74 -2.48
N ALA A 30 14.86 7.72 -3.66
CA ALA A 30 15.20 8.63 -4.75
C ALA A 30 15.04 10.11 -4.37
N ARG A 31 13.99 10.46 -3.61
CA ARG A 31 13.75 11.85 -3.18
C ARG A 31 14.49 12.22 -1.90
N ARG A 32 14.51 11.32 -0.90
CA ARG A 32 14.96 11.64 0.45
C ARG A 32 16.47 11.59 0.60
N THR A 33 17.14 10.56 0.06
CA THR A 33 18.58 10.38 0.23
C THR A 33 19.42 11.58 -0.24
N PRO A 34 19.22 12.14 -1.46
CA PRO A 34 19.95 13.33 -1.86
C PRO A 34 19.59 14.57 -1.03
N ALA A 35 18.33 14.68 -0.59
CA ALA A 35 17.87 15.81 0.21
C ALA A 35 18.49 15.84 1.62
N LEU A 36 18.74 14.68 2.25
CA LEU A 36 19.38 14.63 3.56
C LEU A 36 20.74 15.34 3.57
N SER A 37 21.56 15.09 2.54
CA SER A 37 22.84 15.78 2.36
C SER A 37 22.63 17.26 2.00
N LYS A 38 21.77 17.56 1.02
CA LYS A 38 21.49 18.94 0.55
C LYS A 38 21.05 19.87 1.67
N TYR A 39 20.23 19.39 2.60
CA TYR A 39 19.68 20.17 3.71
C TYR A 39 20.46 19.98 5.02
N GLY A 40 21.60 19.28 5.01
CA GLY A 40 22.46 19.10 6.19
C GLY A 40 21.73 18.45 7.37
N VAL A 41 20.97 17.38 7.10
CA VAL A 41 20.31 16.58 8.14
C VAL A 41 21.34 15.59 8.71
N THR A 42 21.54 15.62 10.02
CA THR A 42 22.45 14.71 10.72
C THR A 42 21.77 13.37 11.00
N PHE A 43 22.58 12.31 11.13
CA PHE A 43 22.11 10.95 11.43
C PHE A 43 22.02 10.62 12.93
N ASP A 44 22.01 11.65 13.77
CA ASP A 44 21.81 11.48 15.21
C ASP A 44 20.35 11.06 15.49
N PRO A 45 20.10 9.87 16.06
CA PRO A 45 18.74 9.39 16.33
C PRO A 45 17.91 10.33 17.21
N ALA A 46 18.53 11.09 18.11
CA ALA A 46 17.84 12.01 19.01
C ALA A 46 17.27 13.25 18.28
N THR A 47 17.91 13.68 17.19
CA THR A 47 17.57 14.94 16.50
C THR A 47 17.05 14.74 15.08
N ALA A 48 17.30 13.60 14.44
CA ALA A 48 16.98 13.35 13.04
C ALA A 48 15.50 13.54 12.69
N LYS A 49 14.56 13.14 13.56
CA LYS A 49 13.12 13.33 13.31
C LYS A 49 12.75 14.81 13.22
N LYS A 50 13.19 15.60 14.19
CA LYS A 50 12.96 17.05 14.24
C LYS A 50 13.61 17.75 13.06
N GLN A 51 14.86 17.43 12.77
CA GLN A 51 15.59 18.03 11.65
C GLN A 51 14.94 17.72 10.30
N LYS A 52 14.43 16.50 10.08
CA LYS A 52 13.70 16.16 8.84
C LYS A 52 12.45 17.04 8.70
N ALA A 53 11.67 17.18 9.77
CA ALA A 53 10.46 17.99 9.78
C ALA A 53 10.74 19.48 9.51
N GLU A 54 11.81 20.03 10.07
CA GLU A 54 12.16 21.46 9.94
C GLU A 54 12.87 21.79 8.63
N LYS A 55 13.72 20.89 8.12
CA LYS A 55 14.65 21.19 7.02
C LYS A 55 14.20 20.63 5.67
N LEU A 56 13.45 19.53 5.63
CA LEU A 56 13.09 18.89 4.36
C LEU A 56 11.77 19.44 3.81
N PRO A 57 11.70 19.80 2.52
CA PRO A 57 10.45 20.16 1.87
C PRO A 57 9.39 19.06 2.01
N PRO A 58 8.10 19.40 2.18
CA PRO A 58 7.04 18.40 2.36
C PRO A 58 7.02 17.30 1.28
N PHE A 59 7.21 17.66 0.00
CA PHE A 59 7.23 16.72 -1.13
C PHE A 59 8.32 15.63 -1.04
N VAL A 60 9.41 15.89 -0.30
CA VAL A 60 10.46 14.91 -0.02
C VAL A 60 10.03 13.91 1.05
N GLN A 61 9.16 14.33 1.97
CA GLN A 61 8.67 13.53 3.09
C GLN A 61 7.47 12.66 2.70
N TRP A 62 6.61 13.12 1.77
CA TRP A 62 5.36 12.42 1.42
C TRP A 62 5.52 10.96 1.01
N PRO A 63 6.55 10.52 0.23
CA PRO A 63 6.73 9.10 -0.03
C PRO A 63 7.04 8.28 1.23
N ALA A 64 7.68 8.87 2.24
CA ALA A 64 7.95 8.19 3.51
C ALA A 64 6.65 7.94 4.27
N ASP A 65 5.81 8.98 4.36
CA ASP A 65 4.50 8.90 5.02
C ASP A 65 3.57 7.92 4.28
N ASN A 66 3.61 7.93 2.94
CA ASN A 66 2.84 7.00 2.12
C ASN A 66 3.36 5.55 2.24
N TYR A 67 4.68 5.34 2.26
CA TYR A 67 5.27 4.01 2.48
C TYR A 67 4.82 3.41 3.81
N ASN A 68 4.87 4.20 4.89
CA ASN A 68 4.37 3.78 6.20
C ASN A 68 2.88 3.42 6.13
N ASN A 69 2.06 4.24 5.47
CA ASN A 69 0.64 3.93 5.31
C ASN A 69 0.38 2.66 4.49
N LEU A 70 1.25 2.34 3.52
CA LEU A 70 1.18 1.08 2.77
C LEU A 70 1.58 -0.15 3.60
N LEU A 71 2.24 0.02 4.74
CA LEU A 71 2.59 -1.06 5.67
C LEU A 71 1.62 -1.19 6.85
N GLU A 72 0.74 -0.21 7.09
CA GLU A 72 -0.26 -0.28 8.15
C GLU A 72 -1.48 -1.11 7.73
N GLN A 73 -2.39 -0.54 6.92
CA GLN A 73 -3.62 -1.23 6.52
C GLN A 73 -3.38 -2.40 5.54
N PRO A 74 -2.53 -2.27 4.51
CA PRO A 74 -2.36 -3.35 3.52
C PRO A 74 -1.74 -4.63 4.07
N THR A 75 -1.14 -4.60 5.26
CA THR A 75 -0.72 -5.81 5.95
C THR A 75 -1.89 -6.77 6.19
N GLN A 76 -3.08 -6.23 6.46
CA GLN A 76 -4.31 -7.04 6.56
C GLN A 76 -4.71 -7.63 5.19
N PHE A 77 -4.57 -6.86 4.10
CA PHE A 77 -4.87 -7.33 2.75
C PHE A 77 -4.03 -8.55 2.37
N TYR A 78 -2.73 -8.54 2.66
CA TYR A 78 -1.86 -9.69 2.39
C TYR A 78 -2.34 -10.94 3.13
N ALA A 79 -2.69 -10.83 4.41
CA ALA A 79 -3.22 -11.94 5.18
C ALA A 79 -4.53 -12.49 4.60
N VAL A 80 -5.47 -11.61 4.22
CA VAL A 80 -6.76 -11.99 3.65
C VAL A 80 -6.61 -12.66 2.28
N MET A 81 -5.71 -12.16 1.42
CA MET A 81 -5.44 -12.77 0.11
C MET A 81 -4.85 -14.18 0.25
N LEU A 82 -3.92 -14.37 1.19
CA LEU A 82 -3.37 -15.69 1.49
C LEU A 82 -4.44 -16.63 2.03
N ALA A 83 -5.25 -16.19 3.00
CA ALA A 83 -6.34 -16.99 3.56
C ALA A 83 -7.35 -17.44 2.49
N LEU A 84 -7.84 -16.50 1.67
CA LEU A 84 -8.77 -16.82 0.58
C LEU A 84 -8.16 -17.75 -0.48
N THR A 85 -6.85 -17.61 -0.74
CA THR A 85 -6.13 -18.53 -1.64
C THR A 85 -6.08 -19.94 -1.06
N LEU A 86 -5.79 -20.08 0.24
CA LEU A 86 -5.75 -21.37 0.94
C LEU A 86 -7.13 -22.04 1.01
N LEU A 87 -8.20 -21.24 1.14
CA LEU A 87 -9.59 -21.70 1.05
C LEU A 87 -10.03 -22.04 -0.38
N GLY A 88 -9.16 -21.86 -1.39
CA GLY A 88 -9.44 -22.22 -2.78
C GLY A 88 -10.37 -21.25 -3.51
N VAL A 89 -10.56 -20.04 -2.99
CA VAL A 89 -11.44 -19.02 -3.60
C VAL A 89 -10.86 -18.53 -4.92
N LYS A 90 -11.66 -18.65 -5.97
CA LYS A 90 -11.28 -18.32 -7.36
C LYS A 90 -12.39 -17.62 -8.16
N ASP A 91 -13.47 -17.22 -7.49
CA ASP A 91 -14.58 -16.57 -8.17
C ASP A 91 -14.19 -15.19 -8.72
N LYS A 92 -14.82 -14.80 -9.83
CA LYS A 92 -14.47 -13.58 -10.56
C LYS A 92 -14.72 -12.31 -9.74
N THR A 93 -15.69 -12.34 -8.83
CA THR A 93 -16.07 -11.16 -8.04
C THR A 93 -15.00 -10.85 -7.00
N THR A 94 -14.56 -11.86 -6.24
CA THR A 94 -13.48 -11.72 -5.26
C THR A 94 -12.18 -11.26 -5.92
N VAL A 95 -11.83 -11.83 -7.08
CA VAL A 95 -10.63 -11.42 -7.84
C VAL A 95 -10.73 -9.97 -8.32
N ARG A 96 -11.90 -9.53 -8.80
CA ARG A 96 -12.13 -8.13 -9.21
C ARG A 96 -12.02 -7.17 -8.04
N LEU A 97 -12.59 -7.52 -6.88
CA LEU A 97 -12.50 -6.71 -5.66
C LEU A 97 -11.05 -6.60 -5.16
N ALA A 98 -10.29 -7.70 -5.22
CA ALA A 98 -8.87 -7.68 -4.86
C ALA A 98 -8.07 -6.72 -5.77
N TRP A 99 -8.27 -6.76 -7.09
CA TRP A 99 -7.64 -5.80 -8.00
C TRP A 99 -8.14 -4.36 -7.80
N ALA A 100 -9.43 -4.18 -7.51
CA ALA A 100 -9.98 -2.86 -7.18
C ALA A 100 -9.31 -2.26 -5.94
N TYR A 101 -9.06 -3.08 -4.92
CA TYR A 101 -8.28 -2.66 -3.76
C TYR A 101 -6.88 -2.18 -4.16
N VAL A 102 -6.13 -2.97 -4.93
CA VAL A 102 -4.79 -2.59 -5.42
C VAL A 102 -4.85 -1.26 -6.19
N GLY A 103 -5.78 -1.12 -7.13
CA GLY A 103 -5.96 0.12 -7.91
C GLY A 103 -6.26 1.34 -7.03
N LEU A 104 -7.12 1.20 -6.02
CA LEU A 104 -7.41 2.27 -5.06
C LEU A 104 -6.19 2.64 -4.22
N ARG A 105 -5.34 1.68 -3.84
CA ARG A 105 -4.08 1.93 -3.13
C ARG A 105 -3.06 2.65 -4.00
N VAL A 106 -2.98 2.31 -5.28
CA VAL A 106 -2.15 3.01 -6.27
C VAL A 106 -2.63 4.46 -6.45
N LEU A 107 -3.94 4.67 -6.59
CA LEU A 107 -4.54 6.00 -6.70
C LEU A 107 -4.27 6.84 -5.44
N HIS A 108 -4.54 6.29 -4.26
CA HIS A 108 -4.27 6.95 -2.98
C HIS A 108 -2.79 7.37 -2.88
N SER A 109 -1.88 6.45 -3.20
CA SER A 109 -0.44 6.70 -3.13
C SER A 109 -0.01 7.78 -4.10
N THR A 110 -0.53 7.74 -5.33
CA THR A 110 -0.24 8.74 -6.35
C THR A 110 -0.68 10.13 -5.88
N ILE A 111 -1.92 10.27 -5.36
CA ILE A 111 -2.40 11.54 -4.79
C ILE A 111 -1.47 12.00 -3.66
N HIS A 112 -1.14 11.10 -2.73
CA HIS A 112 -0.33 11.42 -1.56
C HIS A 112 1.08 11.92 -1.94
N VAL A 113 1.77 11.25 -2.87
CA VAL A 113 3.17 11.58 -3.22
C VAL A 113 3.31 12.67 -4.28
N THR A 114 2.21 13.19 -4.84
CA THR A 114 2.23 14.24 -5.89
C THR A 114 1.62 15.56 -5.44
N VAL A 115 0.34 15.56 -5.05
CA VAL A 115 -0.42 16.78 -4.72
C VAL A 115 -0.82 16.84 -3.24
N ASN A 116 -0.79 15.69 -2.57
CA ASN A 116 -1.15 15.48 -1.17
C ASN A 116 -2.48 16.16 -0.74
N HIS A 117 -3.47 16.20 -1.63
CA HIS A 117 -4.79 16.77 -1.32
C HIS A 117 -5.54 15.86 -0.34
N LEU A 118 -5.76 16.37 0.88
CA LEU A 118 -6.23 15.60 2.04
C LEU A 118 -7.55 14.87 1.79
N VAL A 119 -8.56 15.58 1.26
CA VAL A 119 -9.90 15.00 1.04
C VAL A 119 -9.81 13.88 0.00
N SER A 120 -9.14 14.11 -1.12
CA SER A 120 -9.02 13.10 -2.19
C SER A 120 -8.27 11.84 -1.73
N ARG A 121 -7.17 12.00 -1.00
CA ARG A 121 -6.45 10.83 -0.47
C ARG A 121 -7.27 10.09 0.59
N PHE A 122 -7.99 10.82 1.44
CA PHE A 122 -8.86 10.20 2.44
C PHE A 122 -10.01 9.43 1.80
N SER A 123 -10.67 9.99 0.79
CA SER A 123 -11.73 9.28 0.04
C SER A 123 -11.21 7.99 -0.59
N ALA A 124 -10.05 8.04 -1.29
CA ALA A 124 -9.45 6.84 -1.88
C ALA A 124 -9.09 5.78 -0.80
N PHE A 125 -8.55 6.22 0.34
CA PHE A 125 -8.26 5.36 1.47
C PHE A 125 -9.53 4.70 2.02
N ALA A 126 -10.56 5.49 2.33
CA ALA A 126 -11.82 5.01 2.90
C ALA A 126 -12.53 4.03 1.97
N THR A 127 -12.61 4.33 0.67
CA THR A 127 -13.16 3.39 -0.32
C THR A 127 -12.36 2.09 -0.37
N SER A 128 -11.02 2.15 -0.31
CA SER A 128 -10.19 0.93 -0.25
C SER A 128 -10.44 0.13 1.03
N SER A 129 -10.68 0.78 2.16
CA SER A 129 -11.03 0.13 3.43
C SER A 129 -12.33 -0.68 3.33
N PHE A 130 -13.36 -0.14 2.67
CA PHE A 130 -14.63 -0.86 2.49
C PHE A 130 -14.46 -2.08 1.57
N VAL A 131 -13.65 -1.98 0.52
CA VAL A 131 -13.34 -3.13 -0.34
C VAL A 131 -12.62 -4.22 0.45
N LEU A 132 -11.60 -3.84 1.25
CA LEU A 132 -10.89 -4.79 2.11
C LEU A 132 -11.83 -5.42 3.15
N PHE A 133 -12.72 -4.64 3.77
CA PHE A 133 -13.72 -5.16 4.68
C PHE A 133 -14.61 -6.23 4.03
N GLY A 134 -15.06 -6.00 2.79
CA GLY A 134 -15.83 -6.99 2.03
C GLY A 134 -15.04 -8.27 1.73
N LEU A 135 -13.75 -8.16 1.38
CA LEU A 135 -12.86 -9.31 1.18
C LEU A 135 -12.64 -10.09 2.48
N THR A 136 -12.47 -9.39 3.61
CA THR A 136 -12.37 -10.02 4.93
C THR A 136 -13.66 -10.73 5.32
N ALA A 137 -14.82 -10.12 5.06
CA ALA A 137 -16.12 -10.73 5.31
C ALA A 137 -16.30 -12.01 4.46
N LYS A 138 -15.87 -11.98 3.18
CA LYS A 138 -15.85 -13.16 2.32
C LYS A 138 -14.94 -14.26 2.90
N ALA A 139 -13.75 -13.91 3.39
CA ALA A 139 -12.85 -14.87 4.02
C ALA A 139 -13.46 -15.51 5.27
N ALA A 140 -14.11 -14.72 6.11
CA ALA A 140 -14.81 -15.23 7.29
C ALA A 140 -15.96 -16.16 6.91
N TRP A 141 -16.75 -15.80 5.88
CA TRP A 141 -17.83 -16.65 5.38
C TRP A 141 -17.32 -18.02 4.93
N GLU A 142 -16.32 -18.05 4.05
CA GLU A 142 -15.75 -19.30 3.51
C GLU A 142 -15.05 -20.17 4.57
N LEU A 143 -14.65 -19.57 5.70
CA LEU A 143 -14.00 -20.31 6.79
C LEU A 143 -15.00 -21.00 7.73
N PHE A 144 -16.16 -20.36 7.96
CA PHE A 144 -17.10 -20.78 9.02
C PHE A 144 -18.42 -21.36 8.51
N MET A 145 -18.74 -21.17 7.22
CA MET A 145 -19.99 -21.63 6.60
C MET A 145 -19.67 -22.58 5.44
#